data_AF-A0A7K1U7A8-F1
#
_entry.id   AF-A0A7K1U7A8-F1
#
_cell.length_a   1.000
_cell.length_b   1.000
_cell.length_c   1.000
_cell.angle_alpha   90.00
_cell.angle_beta   90.00
_cell.angle_gamma   90.00
#
_symmetry.space_group_name_H-M   'P 1'
#
loop_
_entity.id
_entity.type
_entity.pdbx_description
1 polymer ?
#
loop_
_entity_poly.entity_id
_entity_poly.type
_entity_poly.pdbx_seq_one_letter_code
_entity_poly.pdbx_strand_id
1 'polypeptide(L)'
;MNAGLSTEPGTVAPGQIQFFDSIQPPLEAGEYTLSAEQQILDIPGETVKPYISTQQVLIDGPRFSINPSQIHTLYPPANQQGLYDNVLPNIVFNNFSLPWARPIDPAASQQLKGSEAAKDGAGNVIPWMGLLTLYPADLDTTGGTSKVSNPKTVTVSQLAAPEDPKILPPVLGNLFGAEDEKVTVVDLDLSFFQSISPKLSELPFLAHARTVNTGGKILLGMDDDGCFSLVIGNRLPQAGGRNSVFLVSYEGHQDHLRGSTIPGNYTKIRLCLLGAWQFTVNAAQGSFIKLMGDLCEKGRGGVTLFGMPESAATSALSATAKEALEIGYIPLQNNMRQGETATSWYRGPLMPAPTKRDFAYGPYHYSDHAIQYDPEYGLFNHAYSAAWQIGRLLALSDASFSIALFQWRNRYLRAIVANARKVGTDKLQVIAGNEADGMLAAVRSLFTASFRNVDWPQVKLRTSATPDPQLPGVLTEQEKEAMFENDEDPLLVLTKKIKGA
;
A
#
# COMPACT_ATOMS: atom_id res chain seq x y z
N MET A 1 8.39 12.59 -36.69
CA MET A 1 9.25 11.65 -35.95
C MET A 1 8.32 10.61 -35.36
N ASN A 2 8.14 9.47 -36.02
CA ASN A 2 7.35 8.35 -35.49
C ASN A 2 8.19 7.66 -34.43
N ALA A 3 8.07 8.11 -33.18
CA ALA A 3 8.49 7.29 -32.06
C ALA A 3 7.62 6.04 -32.09
N GLY A 4 8.23 4.87 -32.29
CA GLY A 4 7.53 3.60 -32.21
C GLY A 4 6.78 3.52 -30.88
N LEU A 5 5.51 3.12 -30.93
CA LEU A 5 4.73 2.78 -29.74
C LEU A 5 5.48 1.69 -28.98
N SER A 6 6.13 2.04 -27.87
CA SER A 6 6.72 1.07 -26.95
C SER A 6 5.57 0.32 -26.27
N THR A 7 5.24 -0.86 -26.77
CA THR A 7 4.26 -1.76 -26.16
C THR A 7 4.85 -2.59 -25.02
N GLU A 8 6.16 -2.49 -24.79
CA GLU A 8 6.78 -3.06 -23.59
C GLU A 8 6.52 -2.10 -22.42
N PRO A 9 5.80 -2.54 -21.36
CA PRO A 9 5.74 -1.78 -20.12
C PRO A 9 7.18 -1.55 -19.68
N GLY A 10 7.59 -0.28 -19.58
CA GLY A 10 8.92 0.03 -19.07
C GLY A 10 9.09 -0.71 -17.74
N THR A 11 10.04 -1.65 -17.70
CA THR A 11 10.39 -2.41 -16.50
C THR A 11 11.03 -1.43 -15.53
N VAL A 12 10.17 -0.76 -14.77
CA VAL A 12 10.58 0.12 -13.67
C VAL A 12 11.42 -0.74 -12.71
N ALA A 13 12.56 -0.25 -12.20
CA ALA A 13 13.40 -1.08 -11.33
C ALA A 13 12.67 -1.43 -10.01
N PRO A 14 13.07 -2.51 -9.30
CA PRO A 14 12.48 -2.85 -8.01
C PRO A 14 12.47 -1.66 -7.04
N GLY A 15 11.30 -1.34 -6.48
CA GLY A 15 11.09 -0.21 -5.59
C GLY A 15 10.86 1.15 -6.26
N GLN A 16 10.93 1.23 -7.59
CA GLN A 16 10.59 2.45 -8.33
C GLN A 16 9.11 2.45 -8.77
N ILE A 17 8.59 3.65 -9.03
CA ILE A 17 7.25 3.90 -9.56
C ILE A 17 7.34 5.00 -10.62
N GLN A 18 6.64 4.82 -11.73
CA GLN A 18 6.50 5.83 -12.77
C GLN A 18 5.04 6.24 -12.92
N PHE A 19 4.78 7.54 -13.06
CA PHE A 19 3.45 8.09 -13.28
C PHE A 19 3.33 8.64 -14.70
N PHE A 20 2.16 8.45 -15.29
CA PHE A 20 1.79 8.96 -16.59
C PHE A 20 0.49 9.75 -16.46
N ASP A 21 0.44 10.91 -17.09
CA ASP A 21 -0.76 11.74 -17.10
C ASP A 21 -1.89 11.06 -17.88
N SER A 22 -1.55 10.43 -19.02
CA SER A 22 -2.49 9.64 -19.82
C SER A 22 -1.77 8.54 -20.59
N ILE A 23 -2.43 7.40 -20.78
CA ILE A 23 -1.97 6.34 -21.69
C ILE A 23 -3.07 6.09 -22.71
N GLN A 24 -2.83 6.50 -23.94
CA GLN A 24 -3.76 6.28 -25.05
C GLN A 24 -3.62 4.84 -25.56
N PRO A 25 -4.73 4.14 -25.86
CA PRO A 25 -4.65 2.88 -26.55
C PRO A 25 -4.07 3.11 -27.97
N PRO A 26 -3.34 2.13 -28.54
CA PRO A 26 -2.86 2.23 -29.93
C PRO A 26 -3.99 2.39 -30.95
N LEU A 27 -5.18 1.90 -30.59
CA LEU A 27 -6.39 1.95 -31.39
C LEU A 27 -7.58 2.22 -30.47
N GLU A 28 -8.29 3.33 -30.71
CA GLU A 28 -9.47 3.72 -29.92
C GLU A 28 -10.69 2.88 -30.30
N ALA A 29 -11.70 2.81 -29.42
CA ALA A 29 -12.94 2.12 -29.74
C ALA A 29 -13.73 2.88 -30.83
N GLY A 30 -14.10 2.19 -31.92
CA GLY A 30 -14.76 2.83 -33.07
C GLY A 30 -14.80 1.96 -34.32
N GLU A 31 -15.38 2.49 -35.39
CA GLU A 31 -15.41 1.85 -36.71
C GLU A 31 -14.15 2.20 -37.51
N TYR A 32 -13.45 1.18 -37.98
CA TYR A 32 -12.30 1.29 -38.85
C TYR A 32 -12.58 0.58 -40.16
N THR A 33 -12.05 1.13 -41.25
CA THR A 33 -12.05 0.46 -42.55
C THR A 33 -10.63 -0.01 -42.84
N LEU A 34 -10.42 -1.32 -42.79
CA LEU A 34 -9.20 -1.93 -43.29
C LEU A 34 -9.25 -1.90 -44.82
N SER A 35 -8.27 -1.25 -45.44
CA SER A 35 -8.10 -1.24 -46.89
C SER A 35 -6.82 -2.00 -47.25
N ALA A 36 -6.96 -3.03 -48.08
CA ALA A 36 -5.86 -3.77 -48.66
C ALA A 36 -5.75 -3.40 -50.14
N GLU A 37 -4.61 -2.85 -50.53
CA GLU A 37 -4.29 -2.54 -51.92
C GLU A 37 -3.24 -3.52 -52.43
N GLN A 38 -3.57 -4.28 -53.48
CA GLN A 38 -2.65 -5.16 -54.18
C GLN A 38 -2.32 -4.56 -55.55
N GLN A 39 -1.06 -4.20 -55.73
CA GLN A 39 -0.49 -3.77 -57.00
C GLN A 39 0.23 -4.95 -57.66
N ILE A 40 -0.09 -5.23 -58.92
CA ILE A 40 0.62 -6.22 -59.74
C ILE A 40 1.52 -5.46 -60.70
N LEU A 41 2.84 -5.68 -60.60
CA LEU A 41 3.86 -5.05 -61.44
C LEU A 41 4.29 -6.01 -62.56
N ASP A 42 4.82 -5.45 -63.66
CA ASP A 42 5.47 -6.16 -64.77
C ASP A 42 4.57 -7.07 -65.65
N ILE A 43 3.38 -6.59 -66.02
CA ILE A 43 2.56 -7.23 -67.06
C ILE A 43 2.87 -6.59 -68.43
N PRO A 44 3.34 -7.36 -69.43
CA PRO A 44 3.64 -6.82 -70.76
C PRO A 44 2.38 -6.33 -71.47
N GLY A 45 2.31 -5.02 -71.74
CA GLY A 45 1.28 -4.41 -72.60
C GLY A 45 0.02 -3.88 -71.89
N GLU A 46 -0.13 -4.06 -70.58
CA GLU A 46 -1.28 -3.53 -69.83
C GLU A 46 -0.88 -2.93 -68.47
N THR A 47 -1.46 -1.78 -68.14
CA THR A 47 -1.40 -1.19 -66.79
C THR A 47 -2.58 -1.71 -65.98
N VAL A 48 -2.35 -2.68 -65.10
CA VAL A 48 -3.43 -3.25 -64.27
C VAL A 48 -3.74 -2.31 -63.11
N LYS A 49 -5.02 -1.96 -62.96
CA LYS A 49 -5.50 -1.15 -61.83
C LYS A 49 -5.29 -1.92 -60.51
N PRO A 50 -4.91 -1.24 -59.42
CA PRO A 50 -4.76 -1.88 -58.12
C PRO A 50 -6.06 -2.57 -57.68
N TYR A 51 -5.94 -3.80 -57.18
CA TYR A 51 -7.05 -4.46 -56.51
C TYR A 51 -7.17 -3.88 -55.12
N ILE A 52 -8.28 -3.19 -54.84
CA ILE A 52 -8.58 -2.63 -53.53
C ILE A 52 -9.70 -3.46 -52.91
N SER A 53 -9.43 -4.06 -51.75
CA SER A 53 -10.44 -4.69 -50.91
C SER A 53 -10.59 -3.90 -49.63
N THR A 54 -11.82 -3.64 -49.21
CA THR A 54 -12.12 -2.92 -47.96
C THR A 54 -12.98 -3.78 -47.05
N GLN A 55 -12.61 -3.88 -45.79
CA GLN A 55 -13.38 -4.55 -44.75
C GLN A 55 -13.61 -3.60 -43.58
N GLN A 56 -14.85 -3.51 -43.10
CA GLN A 56 -15.17 -2.77 -41.89
C GLN A 56 -14.87 -3.63 -40.66
N VAL A 57 -14.24 -3.02 -39.66
CA VAL A 57 -13.92 -3.62 -38.38
C VAL A 57 -14.40 -2.68 -37.27
N LEU A 58 -15.12 -3.23 -36.31
CA LEU A 58 -15.51 -2.52 -35.09
C LEU A 58 -14.55 -2.91 -33.97
N ILE A 59 -13.88 -1.91 -33.40
CA ILE A 59 -13.07 -2.10 -32.20
C ILE A 59 -13.98 -1.88 -30.99
N ASP A 60 -14.26 -2.97 -30.29
CA ASP A 60 -15.11 -2.97 -29.10
C ASP A 60 -14.34 -2.45 -27.88
N GLY A 61 -15.04 -1.72 -27.01
CA GLY A 61 -14.48 -1.13 -25.80
C GLY A 61 -15.57 -0.84 -24.77
N PRO A 62 -15.32 -1.03 -23.46
CA PRO A 62 -16.33 -0.84 -22.42
C PRO A 62 -16.96 0.56 -22.50
N ARG A 63 -18.28 0.62 -22.68
CA ARG A 63 -19.03 1.88 -22.84
C ARG A 63 -20.12 2.07 -21.78
N PHE A 64 -20.94 1.05 -21.57
CA PHE A 64 -22.13 1.13 -20.69
C PHE A 64 -22.02 0.25 -19.44
N SER A 65 -21.05 -0.66 -19.40
CA SER A 65 -20.74 -1.47 -18.22
C SER A 65 -19.24 -1.77 -18.17
N ILE A 66 -18.72 -1.99 -16.96
CA ILE A 66 -17.34 -2.42 -16.73
C ILE A 66 -17.38 -3.80 -16.08
N ASN A 67 -16.55 -4.72 -16.58
CA ASN A 67 -16.41 -6.03 -15.97
C ASN A 67 -15.69 -5.88 -14.62
N PRO A 68 -16.26 -6.40 -13.51
CA PRO A 68 -15.61 -6.35 -12.20
C PRO A 68 -14.18 -6.94 -12.17
N SER A 69 -13.84 -7.87 -13.07
CA SER A 69 -12.47 -8.42 -13.18
C SER A 69 -11.42 -7.40 -13.64
N GLN A 70 -11.84 -6.30 -14.24
CA GLN A 70 -10.95 -5.20 -14.64
C GLN A 70 -10.62 -4.27 -13.47
N ILE A 71 -11.32 -4.39 -12.33
CA ILE A 71 -11.08 -3.56 -11.14
C ILE A 71 -10.03 -4.25 -10.27
N HIS A 72 -8.90 -3.58 -10.06
CA HIS A 72 -7.83 -4.06 -9.17
C HIS A 72 -8.14 -3.73 -7.71
N THR A 73 -8.55 -2.49 -7.41
CA THR A 73 -8.79 -2.04 -6.03
C THR A 73 -9.79 -0.89 -5.98
N LEU A 74 -10.61 -0.87 -4.93
CA LEU A 74 -11.48 0.23 -4.55
C LEU A 74 -11.00 0.81 -3.21
N TYR A 75 -10.88 2.13 -3.13
CA TYR A 75 -10.56 2.81 -1.88
C TYR A 75 -11.45 4.04 -1.69
N PRO A 76 -12.09 4.24 -0.53
CA PRO A 76 -12.24 3.29 0.57
C PRO A 76 -12.91 1.97 0.15
N PRO A 77 -12.58 0.83 0.79
CA PRO A 77 -13.13 -0.46 0.43
C PRO A 77 -14.66 -0.51 0.57
N ALA A 78 -15.31 -1.24 -0.34
CA ALA A 78 -16.75 -1.40 -0.32
C ALA A 78 -17.23 -2.07 0.98
N ASN A 79 -18.31 -1.54 1.55
CA ASN A 79 -18.99 -1.97 2.76
C ASN A 79 -18.09 -1.99 4.02
N GLN A 80 -16.99 -1.26 4.02
CA GLN A 80 -16.13 -1.11 5.20
C GLN A 80 -16.41 0.17 5.97
N GLN A 81 -15.94 0.15 7.22
CA GLN A 81 -16.07 1.25 8.17
C GLN A 81 -14.68 1.66 8.67
N GLY A 82 -14.39 2.96 8.65
CA GLY A 82 -13.07 3.46 9.05
C GLY A 82 -12.96 4.98 9.07
N LEU A 83 -11.75 5.47 9.26
CA LEU A 83 -11.41 6.89 9.17
C LEU A 83 -10.98 7.20 7.73
N TYR A 84 -11.95 7.56 6.88
CA TYR A 84 -11.74 7.88 5.46
C TYR A 84 -12.13 9.32 5.12
N ASP A 85 -12.34 10.17 6.11
CA ASP A 85 -12.72 11.58 5.98
C ASP A 85 -11.67 12.42 5.22
N ASN A 86 -10.40 12.05 5.32
CA ASN A 86 -9.28 12.75 4.69
C ASN A 86 -8.75 12.10 3.41
N VAL A 87 -9.48 11.15 2.82
CA VAL A 87 -9.04 10.48 1.58
C VAL A 87 -10.07 10.61 0.48
N LEU A 88 -9.62 11.09 -0.69
CA LEU A 88 -10.45 11.09 -1.89
C LEU A 88 -10.70 9.66 -2.37
N PRO A 89 -11.97 9.27 -2.59
CA PRO A 89 -12.27 7.97 -3.15
C PRO A 89 -11.57 7.75 -4.48
N ASN A 90 -11.04 6.56 -4.69
CA ASN A 90 -10.32 6.20 -5.90
C ASN A 90 -10.55 4.73 -6.28
N ILE A 91 -10.41 4.46 -7.57
CA ILE A 91 -10.54 3.14 -8.17
C ILE A 91 -9.32 2.88 -9.06
N VAL A 92 -8.74 1.69 -8.93
CA VAL A 92 -7.61 1.22 -9.74
C VAL A 92 -8.10 0.14 -10.70
N PHE A 93 -7.75 0.25 -11.98
CA PHE A 93 -8.07 -0.75 -13.00
C PHE A 93 -6.80 -1.48 -13.47
N ASN A 94 -6.98 -2.75 -13.84
CA ASN A 94 -5.97 -3.60 -14.48
C ASN A 94 -5.70 -3.15 -15.93
N ASN A 95 -6.68 -2.54 -16.59
CA ASN A 95 -6.49 -1.97 -17.93
C ASN A 95 -5.94 -0.54 -17.80
N PHE A 96 -4.72 -0.33 -18.29
CA PHE A 96 -3.99 0.92 -18.16
C PHE A 96 -4.52 2.09 -19.00
N SER A 97 -5.30 1.84 -20.07
CA SER A 97 -5.81 2.89 -20.96
C SER A 97 -7.32 3.12 -20.83
N LEU A 98 -8.00 2.39 -19.95
CA LEU A 98 -9.47 2.39 -19.83
C LEU A 98 -10.11 3.80 -19.71
N PRO A 99 -9.59 4.72 -18.87
CA PRO A 99 -10.17 6.07 -18.75
C PRO A 99 -10.07 6.93 -20.02
N TRP A 100 -9.16 6.59 -20.93
CA TRP A 100 -8.92 7.31 -22.20
C TRP A 100 -9.25 6.46 -23.43
N ALA A 101 -9.90 5.30 -23.25
CA ALA A 101 -10.25 4.42 -24.36
C ALA A 101 -11.36 4.98 -25.27
N ARG A 102 -12.04 6.05 -24.83
CA ARG A 102 -13.12 6.73 -25.53
C ARG A 102 -12.99 8.25 -25.39
N PRO A 103 -13.39 9.02 -26.41
CA PRO A 103 -13.50 10.47 -26.30
C PRO A 103 -14.70 10.85 -25.42
N ILE A 104 -14.56 11.96 -24.67
CA ILE A 104 -15.68 12.54 -23.90
C ILE A 104 -16.78 13.09 -24.82
N ASP A 105 -16.43 13.59 -26.00
CA ASP A 105 -17.36 14.09 -27.02
C ASP A 105 -17.34 13.19 -28.28
N PRO A 106 -18.16 12.14 -28.31
CA PRO A 106 -18.23 11.26 -29.47
C PRO A 106 -18.80 11.97 -30.71
N ALA A 107 -19.69 12.96 -30.55
CA ALA A 107 -20.32 13.65 -31.68
C ALA A 107 -19.35 14.56 -32.44
N ALA A 108 -18.49 15.30 -31.73
CA ALA A 108 -17.44 16.09 -32.37
C ALA A 108 -16.34 15.21 -32.99
N SER A 109 -15.97 14.11 -32.34
CA SER A 109 -14.93 13.20 -32.84
C SER A 109 -15.25 12.57 -34.20
N GLN A 110 -16.53 12.41 -34.54
CA GLN A 110 -16.96 11.88 -35.84
C GLN A 110 -16.81 12.89 -37.01
N GLN A 111 -16.79 14.20 -36.70
CA GLN A 111 -16.67 15.25 -37.72
C GLN A 111 -15.21 15.50 -38.14
N LEU A 112 -14.27 15.23 -37.24
CA LEU A 112 -12.83 15.29 -37.51
C LEU A 112 -12.41 13.94 -38.13
N LYS A 113 -11.94 13.93 -39.39
CA LYS A 113 -11.38 12.75 -40.07
C LYS A 113 -10.00 12.38 -39.51
N GLY A 114 -9.94 12.12 -38.22
CA GLY A 114 -8.77 11.77 -37.42
C GLY A 114 -9.21 11.59 -35.97
N SER A 115 -8.90 10.44 -35.39
CA SER A 115 -9.12 10.10 -33.98
C SER A 115 -8.12 10.91 -33.14
N GLU A 116 -8.40 12.19 -32.95
CA GLU A 116 -7.70 13.01 -31.97
C GLU A 116 -8.49 12.98 -30.68
N ALA A 117 -7.91 12.36 -29.64
CA ALA A 117 -8.51 12.33 -28.32
C ALA A 117 -8.83 13.76 -27.85
N ALA A 118 -10.00 13.94 -27.22
CA ALA A 118 -10.43 15.24 -26.73
C ALA A 118 -9.40 15.81 -25.75
N LYS A 119 -8.84 16.97 -26.10
CA LYS A 119 -7.84 17.68 -25.29
C LYS A 119 -8.44 18.91 -24.64
N ASP A 120 -7.97 19.23 -23.44
CA ASP A 120 -8.27 20.52 -22.81
C ASP A 120 -7.54 21.68 -23.53
N GLY A 121 -7.80 22.92 -23.10
CA GLY A 121 -7.13 24.11 -23.64
C GLY A 121 -5.62 24.14 -23.43
N ALA A 122 -5.05 23.22 -22.64
CA ALA A 122 -3.63 23.04 -22.38
C ALA A 122 -3.02 21.84 -23.13
N GLY A 123 -3.82 21.06 -23.87
CA GLY A 123 -3.38 19.90 -24.64
C GLY A 123 -3.44 18.55 -23.91
N ASN A 124 -4.00 18.48 -22.70
CA ASN A 124 -4.11 17.25 -21.91
C ASN A 124 -5.33 16.42 -22.32
N VAL A 125 -5.18 15.09 -22.38
CA VAL A 125 -6.25 14.17 -22.77
C VAL A 125 -7.31 14.07 -21.67
N ILE A 126 -8.57 14.26 -22.04
CA ILE A 126 -9.69 14.26 -21.09
C ILE A 126 -10.24 12.83 -20.95
N PRO A 127 -10.32 12.27 -19.72
CA PRO A 127 -10.95 10.97 -19.50
C PRO A 127 -12.47 11.04 -19.66
N TRP A 128 -13.08 9.97 -20.17
CA TRP A 128 -14.53 9.89 -20.38
C TRP A 128 -15.33 9.48 -19.14
N MET A 129 -14.67 9.04 -18.07
CA MET A 129 -15.30 8.56 -16.84
C MET A 129 -14.76 9.30 -15.60
N GLY A 130 -15.53 9.27 -14.51
CA GLY A 130 -15.06 9.79 -13.23
C GLY A 130 -15.89 9.32 -12.03
N LEU A 131 -15.42 9.70 -10.84
CA LEU A 131 -16.06 9.33 -9.58
C LEU A 131 -16.84 10.51 -8.98
N LEU A 132 -18.10 10.28 -8.63
CA LEU A 132 -18.94 11.20 -7.89
C LEU A 132 -19.17 10.66 -6.47
N THR A 133 -18.87 11.47 -5.46
CA THR A 133 -19.10 11.13 -4.05
C THR A 133 -20.38 11.79 -3.54
N LEU A 134 -21.31 10.97 -3.07
CA LEU A 134 -22.63 11.35 -2.58
C LEU A 134 -22.74 11.10 -1.08
N TYR A 135 -23.38 12.03 -0.39
CA TYR A 135 -23.61 11.96 1.05
C TYR A 135 -25.00 11.38 1.36
N PRO A 136 -25.25 10.89 2.59
CA PRO A 136 -26.56 10.39 2.99
C PRO A 136 -27.69 11.38 2.68
N ALA A 137 -27.48 12.66 3.01
CA ALA A 137 -28.47 13.73 2.82
C ALA A 137 -28.77 14.04 1.34
N ASP A 138 -27.92 13.61 0.41
CA ASP A 138 -28.16 13.77 -1.04
C ASP A 138 -29.02 12.62 -1.60
N LEU A 139 -29.10 11.49 -0.88
CA LEU A 139 -29.85 10.28 -1.24
C LEU A 139 -31.15 10.13 -0.45
N ASP A 140 -31.30 10.84 0.68
CA ASP A 140 -32.47 10.74 1.55
C ASP A 140 -33.73 11.30 0.88
N THR A 141 -34.78 10.48 0.85
CA THR A 141 -36.11 10.81 0.31
C THR A 141 -37.05 11.44 1.34
N THR A 142 -36.62 11.53 2.61
CA THR A 142 -37.48 11.83 3.77
C THR A 142 -38.06 13.25 3.78
N GLY A 143 -37.56 14.15 2.92
CA GLY A 143 -38.03 15.53 2.75
C GLY A 143 -38.83 15.82 1.48
N GLY A 144 -39.20 14.81 0.67
CA GLY A 144 -40.09 14.96 -0.48
C GLY A 144 -39.44 15.25 -1.85
N THR A 145 -38.16 15.60 -1.91
CA THR A 145 -37.39 15.72 -3.17
C THR A 145 -35.98 15.18 -2.97
N SER A 146 -35.75 13.91 -3.34
CA SER A 146 -34.39 13.35 -3.44
C SER A 146 -33.67 13.99 -4.61
N LYS A 147 -32.46 14.51 -4.38
CA LYS A 147 -31.63 15.15 -5.42
C LYS A 147 -31.07 14.13 -6.42
N VAL A 148 -31.02 12.86 -6.01
CA VAL A 148 -30.50 11.74 -6.80
C VAL A 148 -31.54 10.63 -6.79
N SER A 149 -31.89 10.11 -7.97
CA SER A 149 -32.77 8.95 -8.08
C SER A 149 -32.03 7.65 -7.73
N ASN A 150 -32.77 6.63 -7.30
CA ASN A 150 -32.20 5.28 -7.24
C ASN A 150 -31.75 4.83 -8.65
N PRO A 151 -30.68 4.02 -8.76
CA PRO A 151 -30.25 3.47 -10.04
C PRO A 151 -31.38 2.69 -10.72
N LYS A 152 -31.60 2.92 -12.01
CA LYS A 152 -32.62 2.25 -12.83
C LYS A 152 -31.97 1.59 -14.02
N THR A 153 -32.47 0.42 -14.43
CA THR A 153 -32.03 -0.23 -15.67
C THR A 153 -32.96 0.19 -16.81
N VAL A 154 -32.38 0.76 -17.87
CA VAL A 154 -33.07 1.21 -19.09
C VAL A 154 -32.32 0.72 -20.32
N THR A 155 -32.91 0.83 -21.52
CA THR A 155 -32.17 0.54 -22.76
C THR A 155 -31.30 1.73 -23.17
N VAL A 156 -30.26 1.49 -23.98
CA VAL A 156 -29.42 2.57 -24.55
C VAL A 156 -30.27 3.58 -25.33
N SER A 157 -31.31 3.12 -26.03
CA SER A 157 -32.26 4.01 -26.71
C SER A 157 -32.95 4.97 -25.74
N GLN A 158 -33.38 4.49 -24.58
CA GLN A 158 -33.99 5.30 -23.52
C GLN A 158 -32.98 6.17 -22.73
N LEU A 159 -31.69 5.83 -22.80
CA LEU A 159 -30.61 6.68 -22.30
C LEU A 159 -30.40 7.88 -23.22
N ALA A 160 -30.32 7.66 -24.54
CA ALA A 160 -30.12 8.72 -25.53
C ALA A 160 -31.38 9.58 -25.73
N ALA A 161 -32.58 8.99 -25.61
CA ALA A 161 -33.86 9.67 -25.75
C ALA A 161 -34.78 9.34 -24.56
N PRO A 162 -34.71 10.10 -23.45
CA PRO A 162 -35.56 9.90 -22.28
C PRO A 162 -37.03 10.24 -22.59
N GLU A 163 -37.96 9.49 -21.99
CA GLU A 163 -39.40 9.73 -22.13
C GLU A 163 -39.85 11.07 -21.51
N ASP A 164 -39.17 11.52 -20.45
CA ASP A 164 -39.42 12.82 -19.82
C ASP A 164 -38.54 13.90 -20.49
N PRO A 165 -39.13 14.89 -21.17
CA PRO A 165 -38.39 15.94 -21.87
C PRO A 165 -37.63 16.89 -20.92
N LYS A 166 -37.87 16.83 -19.61
CA LYS A 166 -37.13 17.62 -18.61
C LYS A 166 -35.82 16.96 -18.15
N ILE A 167 -35.55 15.74 -18.60
CA ILE A 167 -34.29 15.03 -18.34
C ILE A 167 -33.34 15.29 -19.50
N LEU A 168 -32.16 15.82 -19.19
CA LEU A 168 -31.09 16.06 -20.14
C LEU A 168 -30.33 14.74 -20.43
N PRO A 169 -30.36 14.23 -21.68
CA PRO A 169 -29.61 13.04 -22.08
C PRO A 169 -28.14 13.33 -22.42
N PRO A 170 -27.27 12.30 -22.43
CA PRO A 170 -25.94 12.37 -23.03
C PRO A 170 -26.00 12.44 -24.56
N VAL A 171 -25.08 13.22 -25.15
CA VAL A 171 -24.87 13.26 -26.61
C VAL A 171 -23.89 12.15 -27.04
N LEU A 172 -24.41 10.95 -27.28
CA LEU A 172 -23.60 9.72 -27.50
C LEU A 172 -23.12 9.49 -28.94
N GLY A 173 -23.53 10.30 -29.93
CA GLY A 173 -23.21 10.03 -31.34
C GLY A 173 -23.75 8.66 -31.81
N ASN A 174 -22.96 7.90 -32.58
CA ASN A 174 -23.41 6.58 -33.06
C ASN A 174 -23.41 5.53 -31.93
N LEU A 175 -24.49 4.75 -31.89
CA LEU A 175 -24.69 3.68 -30.89
C LEU A 175 -24.24 2.30 -31.38
N PHE A 176 -23.84 2.17 -32.65
CA PHE A 176 -23.27 0.95 -33.24
C PHE A 176 -24.08 -0.33 -32.97
N GLY A 177 -25.42 -0.24 -33.00
CA GLY A 177 -26.31 -1.38 -32.78
C GLY A 177 -26.52 -1.76 -31.30
N ALA A 178 -25.99 -0.99 -30.34
CA ALA A 178 -26.21 -1.21 -28.90
C ALA A 178 -27.58 -0.69 -28.39
N GLU A 179 -28.50 -0.33 -29.28
CA GLU A 179 -29.77 0.35 -28.97
C GLU A 179 -30.65 -0.40 -27.94
N ASP A 180 -30.58 -1.73 -27.98
CA ASP A 180 -31.34 -2.64 -27.10
C ASP A 180 -30.55 -3.10 -25.86
N GLU A 181 -29.27 -2.70 -25.71
CA GLU A 181 -28.46 -3.08 -24.56
C GLU A 181 -29.01 -2.45 -23.27
N LYS A 182 -28.99 -3.23 -22.18
CA LYS A 182 -29.47 -2.77 -20.88
C LYS A 182 -28.36 -2.04 -20.14
N VAL A 183 -28.65 -0.81 -19.72
CA VAL A 183 -27.71 0.07 -19.03
C VAL A 183 -28.30 0.53 -17.71
N THR A 184 -27.45 0.71 -16.70
CA THR A 184 -27.87 1.30 -15.43
C THR A 184 -27.67 2.81 -15.50
N VAL A 185 -28.72 3.56 -15.17
CA VAL A 185 -28.73 5.03 -15.20
C VAL A 185 -29.10 5.61 -13.85
N VAL A 186 -28.62 6.83 -13.61
CA VAL A 186 -28.97 7.63 -12.44
C VAL A 186 -29.38 9.03 -12.90
N ASP A 187 -30.53 9.50 -12.41
CA ASP A 187 -31.04 10.85 -12.68
C ASP A 187 -30.68 11.74 -11.48
N LEU A 188 -29.93 12.82 -11.71
CA LEU A 188 -29.57 13.82 -10.71
C LEU A 188 -30.26 15.14 -11.00
N ASP A 189 -30.59 15.91 -9.98
CA ASP A 189 -31.00 17.30 -10.15
C ASP A 189 -29.86 18.10 -10.77
N LEU A 190 -30.17 18.89 -11.81
CA LEU A 190 -29.15 19.54 -12.64
C LEU A 190 -28.30 20.55 -11.84
N SER A 191 -28.93 21.33 -10.95
CA SER A 191 -28.23 22.28 -10.08
C SER A 191 -27.31 21.57 -9.08
N PHE A 192 -27.74 20.42 -8.56
CA PHE A 192 -26.94 19.59 -7.68
C PHE A 192 -25.75 18.99 -8.44
N PHE A 193 -25.98 18.42 -9.62
CA PHE A 193 -24.92 17.90 -10.47
C PHE A 193 -23.85 18.94 -10.79
N GLN A 194 -24.23 20.17 -11.21
CA GLN A 194 -23.26 21.25 -11.46
C GLN A 194 -22.46 21.67 -10.21
N SER A 195 -23.00 21.46 -9.01
CA SER A 195 -22.29 21.75 -7.77
C SER A 195 -21.25 20.69 -7.40
N ILE A 196 -21.50 19.42 -7.76
CA ILE A 196 -20.65 18.28 -7.39
C ILE A 196 -19.75 17.80 -8.52
N SER A 197 -20.03 18.12 -9.78
CA SER A 197 -19.25 17.66 -10.93
C SER A 197 -17.91 18.39 -11.02
N PRO A 198 -16.86 17.74 -11.53
CA PRO A 198 -15.59 18.41 -11.83
C PRO A 198 -15.76 19.38 -13.01
N LYS A 199 -14.84 20.36 -13.11
CA LYS A 199 -14.71 21.16 -14.34
C LYS A 199 -14.07 20.35 -15.45
N LEU A 200 -14.30 20.73 -16.70
CA LEU A 200 -13.67 20.09 -17.86
C LEU A 200 -12.13 20.14 -17.79
N SER A 201 -11.56 21.25 -17.31
CA SER A 201 -10.11 21.39 -17.10
C SER A 201 -9.57 20.62 -15.89
N GLU A 202 -10.43 20.13 -15.00
CA GLU A 202 -10.02 19.36 -13.80
C GLU A 202 -9.97 17.86 -14.09
N LEU A 203 -10.74 17.38 -15.07
CA LEU A 203 -10.83 15.96 -15.42
C LEU A 203 -9.48 15.29 -15.73
N PRO A 204 -8.54 15.91 -16.48
CA PRO A 204 -7.22 15.32 -16.72
C PRO A 204 -6.42 15.07 -15.43
N PHE A 205 -6.69 15.80 -14.35
CA PHE A 205 -6.02 15.63 -13.05
C PHE A 205 -6.69 14.59 -12.15
N LEU A 206 -7.85 14.07 -12.56
CA LEU A 206 -8.60 13.07 -11.81
C LEU A 206 -8.38 11.65 -12.32
N ALA A 207 -7.65 11.47 -13.43
CA ALA A 207 -7.28 10.16 -13.96
C ALA A 207 -5.79 10.13 -14.30
N HIS A 208 -5.08 9.12 -13.80
CA HIS A 208 -3.64 8.93 -14.03
C HIS A 208 -3.32 7.46 -14.23
N ALA A 209 -2.19 7.17 -14.86
CA ALA A 209 -1.68 5.81 -14.93
C ALA A 209 -0.35 5.70 -14.19
N ARG A 210 -0.06 4.51 -13.69
CA ARG A 210 1.20 4.22 -13.00
C ARG A 210 1.73 2.85 -13.39
N THR A 211 3.04 2.77 -13.52
CA THR A 211 3.76 1.51 -13.67
C THR A 211 4.54 1.23 -12.40
N VAL A 212 4.37 0.03 -11.85
CA VAL A 212 5.06 -0.42 -10.64
C VAL A 212 5.74 -1.76 -10.88
N ASN A 213 6.95 -1.91 -10.35
CA ASN A 213 7.60 -3.21 -10.30
C ASN A 213 6.89 -4.09 -9.24
N THR A 214 6.37 -5.23 -9.66
CA THR A 214 5.71 -6.23 -8.80
C THR A 214 6.67 -7.30 -8.27
N GLY A 215 7.91 -7.33 -8.78
CA GLY A 215 8.98 -8.22 -8.33
C GLY A 215 9.30 -8.03 -6.85
N GLY A 216 9.07 -9.07 -6.05
CA GLY A 216 9.35 -9.08 -4.61
C GLY A 216 8.18 -8.72 -3.69
N LYS A 217 6.99 -8.43 -4.23
CA LYS A 217 5.76 -8.31 -3.43
C LYS A 217 5.05 -9.67 -3.30
N ILE A 218 4.36 -9.88 -2.18
CA ILE A 218 3.60 -11.12 -1.93
C ILE A 218 2.55 -11.24 -3.05
N LEU A 219 2.68 -12.31 -3.84
CA LEU A 219 1.91 -12.62 -5.04
C LEU A 219 0.40 -12.53 -4.78
N LEU A 220 -0.22 -11.43 -5.20
CA LEU A 220 -1.67 -11.28 -5.39
C LEU A 220 -2.05 -11.60 -6.85
N GLY A 221 -1.48 -12.67 -7.42
CA GLY A 221 -1.94 -13.27 -8.68
C GLY A 221 -1.64 -12.49 -9.96
N MET A 222 -0.51 -11.78 -10.05
CA MET A 222 -0.03 -11.18 -11.30
C MET A 222 1.41 -11.63 -11.58
N ASP A 223 1.64 -12.19 -12.77
CA ASP A 223 2.96 -12.65 -13.26
C ASP A 223 3.67 -11.60 -14.16
N ASP A 224 3.09 -10.42 -14.37
CA ASP A 224 3.64 -9.39 -15.27
C ASP A 224 3.82 -8.01 -14.61
N ASP A 225 4.71 -7.21 -15.20
CA ASP A 225 4.94 -5.81 -14.89
C ASP A 225 3.63 -5.01 -14.93
N GLY A 226 3.18 -4.53 -13.77
CA GLY A 226 1.83 -3.99 -13.60
C GLY A 226 1.73 -2.52 -13.97
N CYS A 227 1.26 -2.23 -15.18
CA CYS A 227 0.75 -0.90 -15.53
C CYS A 227 -0.73 -0.82 -15.17
N PHE A 228 -1.12 0.18 -14.38
CA PHE A 228 -2.48 0.35 -13.88
C PHE A 228 -2.99 1.75 -14.19
N SER A 229 -4.30 1.88 -14.41
CA SER A 229 -4.96 3.19 -14.42
C SER A 229 -5.70 3.44 -13.10
N LEU A 230 -5.81 4.72 -12.73
CA LEU A 230 -6.40 5.20 -11.49
C LEU A 230 -7.37 6.32 -11.83
N VAL A 231 -8.55 6.30 -11.23
CA VAL A 231 -9.50 7.42 -11.24
C VAL A 231 -9.77 7.84 -9.81
N ILE A 232 -9.73 9.14 -9.55
CA ILE A 232 -9.90 9.77 -8.23
C ILE A 232 -11.15 10.65 -8.26
N GLY A 233 -11.90 10.66 -7.16
CA GLY A 233 -13.03 11.57 -6.96
C GLY A 233 -12.58 13.00 -6.68
N ASN A 234 -13.47 13.96 -6.92
CA ASN A 234 -13.22 15.38 -6.71
C ASN A 234 -13.66 15.91 -5.33
N ARG A 235 -14.34 15.08 -4.52
CA ARG A 235 -14.97 15.47 -3.26
C ARG A 235 -14.58 14.52 -2.13
N LEU A 236 -14.24 15.07 -0.96
CA LEU A 236 -13.94 14.28 0.23
C LEU A 236 -15.22 13.65 0.83
N PRO A 237 -15.14 12.45 1.43
CA PRO A 237 -16.25 11.83 2.12
C PRO A 237 -16.67 12.59 3.39
N GLN A 238 -17.95 12.55 3.74
CA GLN A 238 -18.46 13.15 4.98
C GLN A 238 -18.26 12.20 6.17
N ALA A 239 -17.69 12.71 7.27
CA ALA A 239 -17.55 11.96 8.53
C ALA A 239 -18.90 11.71 9.22
N GLY A 240 -18.99 10.58 9.94
CA GLY A 240 -20.18 10.21 10.72
C GLY A 240 -21.36 9.71 9.89
N GLY A 241 -21.13 9.28 8.64
CA GLY A 241 -22.19 8.87 7.73
C GLY A 241 -21.77 7.83 6.70
N ARG A 242 -22.78 7.25 6.03
CA ARG A 242 -22.61 6.30 4.92
C ARG A 242 -22.46 7.06 3.61
N ASN A 243 -21.27 7.06 3.04
CA ASN A 243 -20.99 7.71 1.77
C ASN A 243 -21.19 6.70 0.63
N SER A 244 -21.72 7.17 -0.50
CA SER A 244 -21.87 6.39 -1.72
C SER A 244 -20.99 6.98 -2.80
N VAL A 245 -20.28 6.15 -3.55
CA VAL A 245 -19.46 6.59 -4.69
C VAL A 245 -19.98 5.94 -5.96
N PHE A 246 -20.23 6.77 -6.96
CA PHE A 246 -20.70 6.36 -8.27
C PHE A 246 -19.60 6.59 -9.29
N LEU A 247 -19.25 5.53 -10.01
CA LEU A 247 -18.45 5.59 -11.22
C LEU A 247 -19.40 5.88 -12.39
N VAL A 248 -19.29 7.07 -12.96
CA VAL A 248 -20.18 7.57 -14.00
C VAL A 248 -19.44 7.80 -15.31
N SER A 249 -20.16 7.63 -16.41
CA SER A 249 -19.72 8.10 -17.73
C SER A 249 -20.05 9.58 -17.90
N TYR A 250 -19.06 10.37 -18.31
CA TYR A 250 -19.22 11.76 -18.76
C TYR A 250 -19.30 11.88 -20.29
N GLU A 251 -19.35 10.74 -21.00
CA GLU A 251 -19.52 10.71 -22.46
C GLU A 251 -20.78 11.50 -22.87
N GLY A 252 -20.62 12.52 -23.71
CA GLY A 252 -21.70 13.39 -24.16
C GLY A 252 -22.18 14.43 -23.14
N HIS A 253 -21.46 14.64 -22.03
CA HIS A 253 -21.78 15.64 -20.99
C HIS A 253 -20.71 16.72 -20.79
N GLN A 254 -19.76 16.87 -21.72
CA GLN A 254 -18.69 17.87 -21.70
C GLN A 254 -19.20 19.30 -21.44
N ASP A 255 -20.31 19.69 -22.06
CA ASP A 255 -20.93 21.02 -21.92
C ASP A 255 -21.89 21.13 -20.73
N HIS A 256 -22.04 20.06 -19.95
CA HIS A 256 -22.96 19.98 -18.81
C HIS A 256 -22.23 19.99 -17.45
N LEU A 257 -20.91 19.88 -17.48
CA LEU A 257 -20.04 19.92 -16.31
C LEU A 257 -20.06 21.28 -15.60
N ARG A 258 -19.45 21.32 -14.41
CA ARG A 258 -19.38 22.52 -13.58
C ARG A 258 -18.72 23.67 -14.34
N GLY A 259 -19.39 24.82 -14.37
CA GLY A 259 -18.92 26.05 -15.02
C GLY A 259 -19.48 26.27 -16.43
N SER A 260 -20.19 25.28 -16.98
CA SER A 260 -20.84 25.40 -18.29
C SER A 260 -22.29 25.88 -18.17
N THR A 261 -22.76 26.65 -19.15
CA THR A 261 -24.15 27.07 -19.26
C THR A 261 -24.94 26.05 -20.08
N ILE A 262 -25.94 25.41 -19.47
CA ILE A 262 -26.77 24.40 -20.13
C ILE A 262 -27.95 25.10 -20.82
N PRO A 263 -28.05 25.05 -22.17
CA PRO A 263 -29.20 25.60 -22.87
C PRO A 263 -30.41 24.65 -22.73
N GLY A 264 -31.57 25.19 -22.32
CA GLY A 264 -32.83 24.43 -22.25
C GLY A 264 -33.50 24.47 -20.86
N ASN A 265 -34.75 24.00 -20.80
CA ASN A 265 -35.53 23.94 -19.56
C ASN A 265 -35.48 22.54 -18.93
N TYR A 266 -34.27 22.11 -18.57
CA TYR A 266 -34.02 20.80 -17.95
C TYR A 266 -33.97 20.93 -16.43
N THR A 267 -34.61 19.99 -15.73
CA THR A 267 -34.57 19.93 -14.26
C THR A 267 -33.60 18.86 -13.76
N LYS A 268 -33.38 17.82 -14.55
CA LYS A 268 -32.54 16.67 -14.20
C LYS A 268 -31.57 16.33 -15.32
N ILE A 269 -30.47 15.68 -14.96
CA ILE A 269 -29.48 15.13 -15.87
C ILE A 269 -29.40 13.62 -15.67
N ARG A 270 -29.33 12.87 -16.75
CA ARG A 270 -29.21 11.41 -16.72
C ARG A 270 -27.77 11.01 -16.99
N LEU A 271 -27.16 10.26 -16.08
CA LEU A 271 -25.81 9.71 -16.26
C LEU A 271 -25.87 8.19 -16.38
N CYS A 272 -24.97 7.63 -17.20
CA CYS A 272 -24.71 6.20 -17.23
C CYS A 272 -23.85 5.80 -16.02
N LEU A 273 -24.31 4.83 -15.24
CA LEU A 273 -23.65 4.32 -14.05
C LEU A 273 -22.88 3.03 -14.40
N LEU A 274 -21.56 3.11 -14.35
CA LEU A 274 -20.65 1.99 -14.66
C LEU A 274 -20.37 1.12 -13.43
N GLY A 275 -20.52 1.69 -12.23
CA GLY A 275 -20.34 1.00 -10.97
C GLY A 275 -20.73 1.88 -9.78
N ALA A 276 -21.09 1.24 -8.66
CA ALA A 276 -21.39 1.94 -7.42
C ALA A 276 -20.94 1.12 -6.22
N TRP A 277 -20.39 1.79 -5.22
CA TRP A 277 -20.10 1.18 -3.92
C TRP A 277 -20.34 2.17 -2.79
N GLN A 278 -20.37 1.65 -1.57
CA GLN A 278 -20.68 2.43 -0.37
C GLN A 278 -19.69 2.08 0.73
N PHE A 279 -19.43 3.02 1.62
CA PHE A 279 -18.61 2.81 2.81
C PHE A 279 -19.06 3.75 3.93
N THR A 280 -18.69 3.42 5.16
CA THR A 280 -19.06 4.21 6.34
C THR A 280 -17.83 4.92 6.88
N VAL A 281 -17.94 6.25 7.06
CA VAL A 281 -16.88 7.04 7.66
C VAL A 281 -17.23 7.29 9.11
N ASN A 282 -16.37 6.84 10.01
CA ASN A 282 -16.53 7.11 11.43
C ASN A 282 -16.33 8.58 11.72
N ALA A 283 -17.06 9.11 12.69
CA ALA A 283 -16.72 10.39 13.27
C ALA A 283 -15.31 10.29 13.87
N ALA A 284 -14.40 11.16 13.44
CA ALA A 284 -13.06 11.21 14.01
C ALA A 284 -13.16 11.52 15.51
N GLN A 285 -12.47 10.74 16.35
CA GLN A 285 -12.43 10.97 17.80
C GLN A 285 -11.66 12.26 18.17
N GLY A 286 -10.88 12.78 17.23
CA GLY A 286 -10.12 14.03 17.34
C GLY A 286 -9.16 14.17 16.17
N SER A 287 -8.58 15.37 15.99
CA SER A 287 -7.43 15.54 15.11
C SER A 287 -6.21 14.83 15.71
N PHE A 288 -5.22 14.49 14.87
CA PHE A 288 -3.95 13.93 15.36
C PHE A 288 -3.33 14.79 16.47
N ILE A 289 -3.34 16.12 16.31
CA ILE A 289 -2.82 17.06 17.32
C ILE A 289 -3.58 16.90 18.64
N LYS A 290 -4.90 16.77 18.59
CA LYS A 290 -5.73 16.57 19.79
C LYS A 290 -5.39 15.22 20.45
N LEU A 291 -5.33 14.14 19.67
CA LEU A 291 -4.97 12.81 20.19
C LEU A 291 -3.56 12.81 20.81
N MET A 292 -2.58 13.47 20.17
CA MET A 292 -1.22 13.60 20.71
C MET A 292 -1.17 14.47 21.97
N GLY A 293 -1.99 15.52 22.06
CA GLY A 293 -2.16 16.31 23.27
C GLY A 293 -2.75 15.48 24.40
N ASP A 294 -3.81 14.73 24.11
CA ASP A 294 -4.50 13.85 25.07
C ASP A 294 -3.58 12.72 25.58
N LEU A 295 -2.62 12.25 24.76
CA LEU A 295 -1.60 11.29 25.19
C LEU A 295 -0.64 11.84 26.27
N CYS A 296 -0.48 13.15 26.37
CA CYS A 296 0.37 13.77 27.39
C CYS A 296 -0.38 14.02 28.71
N GLU A 297 -1.70 13.87 28.72
CA GLU A 297 -2.51 14.03 29.92
C GLU A 297 -2.40 12.79 30.83
N LYS A 298 -2.12 13.03 32.12
CA LYS A 298 -2.01 11.96 33.13
C LYS A 298 -3.28 11.09 33.12
N GLY A 299 -3.12 9.79 32.84
CA GLY A 299 -4.19 8.80 32.89
C GLY A 299 -5.07 8.69 31.63
N ARG A 300 -4.80 9.46 30.57
CA ARG A 300 -5.54 9.38 29.28
C ARG A 300 -4.73 8.87 28.10
N GLY A 301 -3.43 8.68 28.28
CA GLY A 301 -2.53 8.13 27.27
C GLY A 301 -1.07 8.29 27.66
N GLY A 302 -0.14 7.84 26.80
CA GLY A 302 1.31 8.01 27.00
C GLY A 302 2.01 6.84 27.72
N VAL A 303 3.25 7.06 28.20
CA VAL A 303 4.09 6.01 28.85
C VAL A 303 3.41 5.40 30.09
N THR A 304 2.41 6.09 30.65
CA THR A 304 1.55 5.62 31.75
C THR A 304 0.44 4.65 31.33
N LEU A 305 0.25 4.35 30.03
CA LEU A 305 -0.76 3.36 29.58
C LEU A 305 -0.45 1.94 30.09
N PHE A 306 0.84 1.65 30.31
CA PHE A 306 1.31 0.43 30.96
C PHE A 306 1.67 0.67 32.44
N GLY A 307 1.80 1.93 32.88
CA GLY A 307 2.08 2.26 34.27
C GLY A 307 0.84 2.07 35.14
N MET A 308 1.03 1.55 36.36
CA MET A 308 -0.03 1.60 37.37
C MET A 308 -0.26 3.06 37.74
N PRO A 309 -1.47 3.62 37.58
CA PRO A 309 -1.72 5.01 37.97
C PRO A 309 -1.57 5.13 39.49
N GLU A 310 -0.94 6.22 39.97
CA GLU A 310 -0.75 6.47 41.41
C GLU A 310 -2.07 6.40 42.19
N SER A 311 -3.19 6.73 41.53
CA SER A 311 -4.55 6.64 42.09
C SER A 311 -5.05 5.22 42.36
N ALA A 312 -4.38 4.19 41.84
CA ALA A 312 -4.69 2.78 42.13
C ALA A 312 -3.96 2.25 43.38
N ALA A 313 -3.06 3.04 43.98
CA ALA A 313 -2.42 2.67 45.23
C ALA A 313 -3.43 2.79 46.39
N THR A 314 -3.68 1.67 47.07
CA THR A 314 -4.60 1.58 48.21
C THR A 314 -3.98 2.09 49.52
N SER A 315 -2.67 2.37 49.55
CA SER A 315 -1.92 2.87 50.70
C SER A 315 -0.83 3.85 50.29
N ALA A 316 -0.24 4.57 51.26
CA ALA A 316 0.90 5.46 51.00
C ALA A 316 2.06 4.66 50.40
N LEU A 317 2.44 4.98 49.16
CA LEU A 317 3.59 4.40 48.48
C LEU A 317 4.88 4.74 49.22
N SER A 318 5.79 3.78 49.35
CA SER A 318 7.16 4.06 49.79
C SER A 318 7.87 4.94 48.74
N ALA A 319 8.85 5.72 49.18
CA ALA A 319 9.63 6.59 48.28
C ALA A 319 10.24 5.79 47.11
N THR A 320 10.79 4.60 47.40
CA THR A 320 11.37 3.69 46.41
C THR A 320 10.33 3.14 45.43
N ALA A 321 9.13 2.78 45.89
CA ALA A 321 8.07 2.29 44.99
C ALA A 321 7.55 3.41 44.08
N LYS A 322 7.49 4.64 44.58
CA LYS A 322 7.13 5.82 43.80
C LYS A 322 8.18 6.09 42.71
N GLU A 323 9.46 6.09 43.08
CA GLU A 323 10.56 6.25 42.12
C GLU A 323 10.56 5.13 41.06
N ALA A 324 10.34 3.88 41.48
CA ALA A 324 10.26 2.74 40.57
C ALA A 324 9.13 2.91 39.53
N LEU A 325 7.94 3.35 39.95
CA LEU A 325 6.82 3.64 39.05
C LEU A 325 7.13 4.81 38.10
N GLU A 326 7.77 5.87 38.60
CA GLU A 326 8.17 7.04 37.80
C GLU A 326 9.17 6.67 36.69
N ILE A 327 10.11 5.77 36.97
CA ILE A 327 11.06 5.26 35.96
C ILE A 327 10.49 4.10 35.12
N GLY A 328 9.20 3.76 35.28
CA GLY A 328 8.46 2.83 34.44
C GLY A 328 8.53 1.36 34.82
N TYR A 329 8.88 1.03 36.07
CA TYR A 329 8.67 -0.32 36.61
C TYR A 329 7.22 -0.52 37.02
N ILE A 330 6.73 -1.74 36.86
CA ILE A 330 5.38 -2.15 37.22
C ILE A 330 5.50 -3.43 38.06
N PRO A 331 4.83 -3.50 39.23
CA PRO A 331 4.80 -4.72 40.01
C PRO A 331 3.85 -5.72 39.33
N LEU A 332 4.35 -6.91 39.02
CA LEU A 332 3.55 -8.01 38.47
C LEU A 332 3.67 -9.22 39.37
N GLN A 333 2.58 -9.98 39.49
CA GLN A 333 2.64 -11.31 40.09
C GLN A 333 3.26 -12.29 39.10
N ASN A 334 4.30 -12.99 39.56
CA ASN A 334 4.97 -14.03 38.80
C ASN A 334 4.84 -15.37 39.52
N ASN A 335 4.63 -16.42 38.73
CA ASN A 335 4.66 -17.81 39.19
C ASN A 335 6.08 -18.34 38.97
N MET A 336 6.79 -18.56 40.07
CA MET A 336 8.12 -19.16 40.05
C MET A 336 8.04 -20.62 39.63
N ARG A 337 9.16 -21.16 39.13
CA ARG A 337 9.26 -22.55 38.67
C ARG A 337 8.89 -23.59 39.75
N GLN A 338 9.03 -23.22 41.02
CA GLN A 338 8.68 -24.06 42.17
C GLN A 338 7.18 -24.01 42.52
N GLY A 339 6.37 -23.23 41.79
CA GLY A 339 4.93 -23.06 42.02
C GLY A 339 4.58 -21.94 43.01
N GLU A 340 5.59 -21.27 43.57
CA GLU A 340 5.40 -20.11 44.45
C GLU A 340 4.96 -18.88 43.65
N THR A 341 4.05 -18.10 44.23
CA THR A 341 3.62 -16.81 43.70
C THR A 341 4.44 -15.71 44.37
N ALA A 342 5.16 -14.92 43.59
CA ALA A 342 5.98 -13.83 44.08
C ALA A 342 5.68 -12.54 43.31
N THR A 343 5.73 -11.40 43.99
CA THR A 343 5.64 -10.10 43.31
C THR A 343 7.03 -9.75 42.79
N SER A 344 7.12 -9.34 41.54
CA SER A 344 8.38 -8.98 40.90
C SER A 344 8.23 -7.70 40.10
N TRP A 345 9.33 -6.97 39.95
CA TRP A 345 9.42 -5.82 39.08
C TRP A 345 9.51 -6.25 37.62
N TYR A 346 8.64 -5.67 36.81
CA TYR A 346 8.70 -5.75 35.35
C TYR A 346 8.91 -4.35 34.78
N ARG A 347 9.69 -4.27 33.70
CA ARG A 347 9.97 -3.03 32.98
C ARG A 347 9.86 -3.33 31.49
N GLY A 348 9.09 -2.53 30.76
CA GLY A 348 8.90 -2.70 29.31
C GLY A 348 10.15 -2.33 28.49
N PRO A 349 10.19 -2.62 27.19
CA PRO A 349 11.30 -2.19 26.33
C PRO A 349 11.25 -0.69 25.99
N LEU A 350 10.08 -0.04 26.10
CA LEU A 350 9.88 1.38 25.84
C LEU A 350 9.86 2.15 27.17
N MET A 351 11.00 2.73 27.53
CA MET A 351 11.22 3.32 28.86
C MET A 351 10.99 4.84 28.90
N PRO A 352 10.39 5.40 29.98
CA PRO A 352 10.27 6.85 30.16
C PRO A 352 11.58 7.51 30.60
N ALA A 353 12.56 6.74 31.08
CA ALA A 353 13.84 7.24 31.56
C ALA A 353 14.99 6.64 30.75
N PRO A 354 16.04 7.42 30.44
CA PRO A 354 17.21 6.93 29.72
C PRO A 354 17.89 5.81 30.50
N THR A 355 18.30 4.76 29.79
CA THR A 355 19.03 3.61 30.35
C THR A 355 20.44 3.58 29.81
N LYS A 356 21.40 3.18 30.65
CA LYS A 356 22.78 2.95 30.22
C LYS A 356 22.89 1.53 29.67
N ARG A 357 23.50 1.37 28.50
CA ARG A 357 23.86 0.04 27.98
C ARG A 357 25.03 -0.50 28.77
N ASP A 358 24.81 -1.61 29.46
CA ASP A 358 25.86 -2.33 30.14
C ASP A 358 26.20 -3.61 29.38
N PHE A 359 27.37 -3.63 28.75
CA PHE A 359 27.90 -4.79 28.03
C PHE A 359 28.69 -5.74 28.93
N ALA A 360 28.90 -5.39 30.21
CA ALA A 360 29.55 -6.29 31.17
C ALA A 360 28.70 -7.53 31.45
N TYR A 361 27.38 -7.42 31.24
CA TYR A 361 26.42 -8.50 31.41
C TYR A 361 26.09 -9.15 30.06
N GLY A 362 26.79 -10.24 29.73
CA GLY A 362 26.41 -11.12 28.62
C GLY A 362 27.58 -11.86 27.97
N PRO A 363 27.29 -12.89 27.15
CA PRO A 363 25.97 -13.25 26.62
C PRO A 363 25.08 -14.10 27.56
N TYR A 364 23.78 -13.79 27.62
CA TYR A 364 22.79 -14.61 28.33
C TYR A 364 22.35 -15.81 27.48
N HIS A 365 22.43 -17.02 28.04
CA HIS A 365 22.08 -18.27 27.34
C HIS A 365 20.58 -18.58 27.32
N TYR A 366 19.84 -18.14 28.33
CA TYR A 366 18.40 -18.33 28.48
C TYR A 366 17.83 -17.18 29.31
N SER A 367 16.51 -16.96 29.25
CA SER A 367 15.86 -15.81 29.91
C SER A 367 16.13 -15.72 31.40
N ASP A 368 16.10 -16.85 32.10
CA ASP A 368 16.18 -16.86 33.55
C ASP A 368 17.55 -16.41 34.05
N HIS A 369 18.58 -16.52 33.20
CA HIS A 369 19.92 -16.00 33.49
C HIS A 369 19.93 -14.47 33.56
N ALA A 370 18.95 -13.81 32.94
CA ALA A 370 18.80 -12.35 32.95
C ALA A 370 17.81 -11.86 34.02
N ILE A 371 17.41 -12.71 34.98
CA ILE A 371 16.64 -12.27 36.15
C ILE A 371 17.62 -11.61 37.13
N GLN A 372 17.28 -10.41 37.58
CA GLN A 372 18.04 -9.70 38.61
C GLN A 372 17.33 -9.83 39.96
N TYR A 373 18.08 -9.92 41.05
CA TYR A 373 17.54 -9.96 42.40
C TYR A 373 18.06 -8.77 43.19
N ASP A 374 17.15 -8.03 43.81
CA ASP A 374 17.48 -6.94 44.71
C ASP A 374 17.48 -7.46 46.16
N PRO A 375 18.66 -7.59 46.80
CA PRO A 375 18.76 -8.13 48.15
C PRO A 375 18.23 -7.18 49.23
N GLU A 376 18.13 -5.87 48.96
CA GLU A 376 17.67 -4.89 49.94
C GLU A 376 16.16 -4.97 50.15
N TYR A 377 15.41 -5.20 49.06
CA TYR A 377 13.95 -5.25 49.07
C TYR A 377 13.38 -6.67 48.91
N GLY A 378 14.22 -7.65 48.61
CA GLY A 378 13.80 -9.05 48.42
C GLY A 378 12.95 -9.28 47.18
N LEU A 379 13.07 -8.41 46.17
CA LEU A 379 12.25 -8.45 44.95
C LEU A 379 13.08 -8.88 43.75
N PHE A 380 12.48 -9.71 42.90
CA PHE A 380 13.06 -10.04 41.60
C PHE A 380 12.72 -8.95 40.58
N ASN A 381 13.63 -8.71 39.65
CA ASN A 381 13.46 -7.85 38.50
C ASN A 381 13.58 -8.69 37.22
N HIS A 382 12.47 -8.81 36.50
CA HIS A 382 12.33 -9.60 35.28
C HIS A 382 12.53 -8.79 33.99
N ALA A 383 12.84 -7.49 34.05
CA ALA A 383 12.96 -6.63 32.87
C ALA A 383 13.87 -7.21 31.78
N TYR A 384 15.10 -7.61 32.14
CA TYR A 384 16.06 -8.17 31.19
C TYR A 384 15.68 -9.58 30.73
N SER A 385 15.09 -10.40 31.61
CA SER A 385 14.58 -11.73 31.24
C SER A 385 13.47 -11.66 30.19
N ALA A 386 12.57 -10.69 30.33
CA ALA A 386 11.49 -10.46 29.38
C ALA A 386 12.02 -9.86 28.07
N ALA A 387 12.96 -8.91 28.13
CA ALA A 387 13.61 -8.37 26.95
C ALA A 387 14.32 -9.46 26.13
N TRP A 388 15.02 -10.39 26.80
CA TRP A 388 15.65 -11.54 26.15
C TRP A 388 14.62 -12.42 25.42
N GLN A 389 13.48 -12.74 26.05
CA GLN A 389 12.44 -13.54 25.40
C GLN A 389 11.77 -12.81 24.24
N ILE A 390 11.49 -11.52 24.38
CA ILE A 390 10.94 -10.70 23.29
C ILE A 390 11.89 -10.70 22.11
N GLY A 391 13.19 -10.48 22.34
CA GLY A 391 14.21 -10.54 21.28
C GLY A 391 14.25 -11.90 20.58
N ARG A 392 14.16 -13.00 21.34
CA ARG A 392 14.07 -14.35 20.78
C ARG A 392 12.80 -14.55 19.93
N LEU A 393 11.64 -14.10 20.40
CA LEU A 393 10.38 -14.22 19.67
C LEU A 393 10.38 -13.39 18.38
N LEU A 394 10.91 -12.16 18.43
CA LEU A 394 11.09 -11.31 17.26
C LEU A 394 12.01 -11.96 16.23
N ALA A 395 13.14 -12.50 16.70
CA ALA A 395 14.07 -13.23 15.84
C ALA A 395 13.41 -14.45 15.18
N LEU A 396 12.61 -15.22 15.92
CA LEU A 396 11.88 -16.37 15.38
C LEU A 396 10.72 -15.98 14.44
N SER A 397 10.12 -14.80 14.62
CA SER A 397 9.05 -14.30 13.74
C SER A 397 9.56 -13.85 12.37
N ASP A 398 10.84 -13.46 12.29
CA ASP A 398 11.49 -13.11 11.04
C ASP A 398 11.93 -14.38 10.29
N ALA A 399 11.23 -14.69 9.19
CA ALA A 399 11.52 -15.82 8.33
C ALA A 399 12.94 -15.74 7.73
N SER A 400 13.40 -14.54 7.38
CA SER A 400 14.72 -14.33 6.78
C SER A 400 15.84 -14.62 7.78
N PHE A 401 15.70 -14.14 9.02
CA PHE A 401 16.60 -14.46 10.12
C PHE A 401 16.62 -15.96 10.40
N SER A 402 15.45 -16.60 10.48
CA SER A 402 15.32 -18.02 10.76
C SER A 402 16.03 -18.87 9.70
N ILE A 403 15.81 -18.58 8.41
CA ILE A 403 16.49 -19.27 7.31
C ILE A 403 18.02 -19.08 7.40
N ALA A 404 18.48 -17.84 7.63
CA ALA A 404 19.91 -17.56 7.75
C ALA A 404 20.56 -18.29 8.94
N LEU A 405 19.88 -18.35 10.09
CA LEU A 405 20.34 -19.07 11.28
C LEU A 405 20.44 -20.58 11.02
N PHE A 406 19.44 -21.18 10.37
CA PHE A 406 19.48 -22.59 9.99
C PHE A 406 20.59 -22.88 8.99
N GLN A 407 20.78 -22.02 7.98
CA GLN A 407 21.88 -22.16 7.02
C GLN A 407 23.24 -22.02 7.70
N TRP A 408 23.41 -21.08 8.63
CA TRP A 408 24.63 -20.94 9.43
C TRP A 408 24.89 -22.21 10.26
N ARG A 409 23.89 -22.71 10.98
CA ARG A 409 23.99 -23.96 11.76
C ARG A 409 24.34 -25.16 10.88
N ASN A 410 23.73 -25.28 9.71
CA ASN A 410 24.01 -26.36 8.78
C ASN A 410 25.42 -26.27 8.19
N ARG A 411 25.88 -25.06 7.83
CA ARG A 411 27.27 -24.83 7.41
C ARG A 411 28.26 -25.20 8.51
N TYR A 412 27.96 -24.83 9.75
CA TYR A 412 28.77 -25.17 10.92
C TYR A 412 28.85 -26.69 11.14
N LEU A 413 27.71 -27.40 11.15
CA LEU A 413 27.69 -28.86 11.29
C LEU A 413 28.46 -29.56 10.17
N ARG A 414 28.32 -29.09 8.92
CA ARG A 414 29.10 -29.63 7.79
C ARG A 414 30.60 -29.39 7.97
N ALA A 415 31.00 -28.22 8.45
CA ALA A 415 32.40 -27.90 8.73
C ALA A 415 32.99 -28.78 9.84
N ILE A 416 32.26 -29.00 10.93
CA ILE A 416 32.68 -29.92 12.01
C ILE A 416 32.83 -31.35 11.46
N VAL A 417 31.85 -31.85 10.71
CA VAL A 417 31.90 -33.21 10.15
C VAL A 417 33.07 -33.35 9.17
N ALA A 418 33.33 -32.34 8.34
CA ALA A 418 34.48 -32.33 7.43
C ALA A 418 35.82 -32.34 8.18
N ASN A 419 35.97 -31.53 9.24
CA ASN A 419 37.17 -31.49 10.07
C ASN A 419 37.36 -32.79 10.87
N ALA A 420 36.29 -33.36 11.42
CA ALA A 420 36.33 -34.66 12.10
C ALA A 420 36.74 -35.79 11.14
N ARG A 421 36.28 -35.77 9.88
CA ARG A 421 36.71 -36.71 8.83
C ARG A 421 38.19 -36.53 8.46
N LYS A 422 38.70 -35.30 8.40
CA LYS A 422 40.13 -35.02 8.14
C LYS A 422 41.02 -35.50 9.29
N VAL A 423 40.67 -35.23 10.54
CA VAL A 423 41.44 -35.72 11.70
C VAL A 423 41.35 -37.24 11.84
N GLY A 424 40.19 -37.83 11.51
CA GLY A 424 40.02 -39.28 11.46
C GLY A 424 40.92 -39.93 10.40
N THR A 425 41.09 -39.30 9.25
CA THR A 425 41.96 -39.82 8.16
C THR A 425 43.45 -39.62 8.44
N ASP A 426 43.86 -38.49 9.01
CA ASP A 426 45.25 -38.25 9.44
C ASP A 426 45.68 -39.20 10.56
N LYS A 427 44.79 -39.51 11.52
CA LYS A 427 45.10 -40.48 12.59
C LYS A 427 44.90 -41.94 12.19
N LEU A 428 44.04 -42.25 11.20
CA LEU A 428 43.96 -43.60 10.63
C LEU A 428 45.23 -43.98 9.83
N GLN A 429 45.94 -43.00 9.25
CA GLN A 429 47.27 -43.25 8.68
C GLN A 429 48.36 -43.48 9.75
N VAL A 430 48.20 -42.92 10.95
CA VAL A 430 49.12 -43.14 12.08
C VAL A 430 48.78 -44.42 12.87
N ILE A 431 47.52 -44.87 12.84
CA ILE A 431 47.01 -46.07 13.53
C ILE A 431 46.80 -47.21 12.52
N ALA A 432 47.78 -47.42 11.62
CA ALA A 432 47.96 -48.72 10.97
C ALA A 432 48.76 -49.71 11.86
N GLY A 433 48.92 -49.38 13.15
CA GLY A 433 49.46 -50.27 14.17
C GLY A 433 48.84 -49.98 15.53
N ASN A 434 48.18 -51.00 16.10
CA ASN A 434 47.64 -51.14 17.47
C ASN A 434 46.24 -50.57 17.81
N GLU A 435 45.33 -51.55 17.92
CA GLU A 435 44.24 -51.81 18.89
C GLU A 435 43.27 -50.70 19.38
N ALA A 436 42.01 -51.14 19.51
CA ALA A 436 40.77 -50.36 19.62
C ALA A 436 40.62 -49.45 20.86
N ASP A 437 41.43 -49.60 21.91
CA ASP A 437 41.35 -48.78 23.12
C ASP A 437 41.86 -47.34 22.93
N GLY A 438 42.72 -47.10 21.93
CA GLY A 438 43.20 -45.75 21.59
C GLY A 438 42.11 -44.83 21.03
N MET A 439 41.05 -45.38 20.43
CA MET A 439 40.03 -44.61 19.72
C MET A 439 39.14 -43.82 20.68
N LEU A 440 38.75 -44.40 21.82
CA LEU A 440 37.90 -43.75 22.82
C LEU A 440 38.64 -42.64 23.60
N ALA A 441 39.92 -42.87 23.91
CA ALA A 441 40.80 -41.86 24.52
C ALA A 441 41.13 -40.71 23.55
N ALA A 442 41.32 -41.01 22.26
CA ALA A 442 41.53 -40.01 21.21
C ALA A 442 40.27 -39.16 20.94
N VAL A 443 39.08 -39.75 21.01
CA VAL A 443 37.81 -39.03 20.87
C VAL A 443 37.57 -38.12 22.07
N ARG A 444 37.81 -38.59 23.31
CA ARG A 444 37.72 -37.74 24.51
C ARG A 444 38.73 -36.58 24.49
N SER A 445 39.96 -36.80 24.05
CA SER A 445 40.95 -35.72 23.93
C SER A 445 40.62 -34.73 22.80
N LEU A 446 40.01 -35.19 21.71
CA LEU A 446 39.45 -34.33 20.65
C LEU A 446 38.33 -33.40 21.15
N PHE A 447 37.42 -33.91 21.98
CA PHE A 447 36.33 -33.11 22.54
C PHE A 447 36.78 -32.16 23.65
N THR A 448 37.88 -32.44 24.35
CA THR A 448 38.34 -31.63 25.50
C THR A 448 39.46 -30.64 25.16
N ALA A 449 40.37 -30.97 24.24
CA ALA A 449 41.52 -30.12 23.92
C ALA A 449 41.26 -29.16 22.74
N SER A 450 40.56 -29.61 21.69
CA SER A 450 40.34 -28.78 20.49
C SER A 450 39.16 -27.80 20.61
N PHE A 451 38.18 -28.04 21.50
CA PHE A 451 37.03 -27.14 21.68
C PHE A 451 37.37 -25.82 22.39
N ARG A 452 38.46 -25.78 23.17
CA ARG A 452 38.84 -24.59 23.94
C ARG A 452 39.44 -23.46 23.08
N ASN A 453 39.96 -23.78 21.89
CA ASN A 453 40.71 -22.87 21.01
C ASN A 453 40.07 -22.68 19.63
N VAL A 454 38.78 -23.03 19.44
CA VAL A 454 38.09 -22.74 18.17
C VAL A 454 37.68 -21.27 18.19
N ASP A 455 38.24 -20.49 17.28
CA ASP A 455 37.81 -19.12 17.06
C ASP A 455 36.40 -19.17 16.45
N TRP A 456 35.41 -18.78 17.26
CA TRP A 456 34.01 -18.91 16.93
C TRP A 456 33.68 -17.91 15.82
N PRO A 457 33.20 -18.34 14.63
CA PRO A 457 32.74 -17.39 13.63
C PRO A 457 31.51 -16.66 14.18
N GLN A 458 31.73 -15.46 14.70
CA GLN A 458 30.68 -14.60 15.22
C GLN A 458 29.72 -14.29 14.08
N VAL A 459 28.41 -14.40 14.35
CA VAL A 459 27.39 -13.88 13.45
C VAL A 459 27.65 -12.39 13.33
N LYS A 460 28.10 -11.95 12.15
CA LYS A 460 28.16 -10.54 11.80
C LYS A 460 26.75 -9.98 11.95
N LEU A 461 26.52 -9.23 13.03
CA LEU A 461 25.26 -8.55 13.29
C LEU A 461 24.92 -7.67 12.07
N ARG A 462 23.63 -7.48 11.80
CA ARG A 462 23.17 -6.63 10.69
C ARG A 462 23.76 -5.20 10.72
N THR A 463 24.21 -4.75 11.89
CA THR A 463 24.91 -3.47 12.12
C THR A 463 26.33 -3.42 11.55
N SER A 464 26.96 -4.57 11.30
CA SER A 464 28.27 -4.67 10.64
C SER A 464 28.20 -4.70 9.12
N ALA A 465 26.98 -4.81 8.56
CA ALA A 465 26.71 -4.29 7.23
C ALA A 465 26.35 -2.82 7.44
N THR A 466 27.18 -1.92 6.90
CA THR A 466 26.91 -0.48 6.85
C THR A 466 25.43 -0.25 6.53
N PRO A 467 24.69 0.52 7.35
CA PRO A 467 23.32 0.86 7.04
C PRO A 467 23.27 1.55 5.68
N ASP A 468 22.48 0.99 4.76
CA ASP A 468 22.01 1.73 3.59
C ASP A 468 21.38 3.06 4.09
N PRO A 469 21.61 4.21 3.44
CA PRO A 469 21.50 5.52 4.05
C PRO A 469 20.03 5.93 4.20
N GLN A 470 19.36 5.45 5.24
CA GLN A 470 17.95 5.76 5.50
C GLN A 470 17.69 7.16 6.10
N LEU A 471 18.64 8.08 5.99
CA LEU A 471 18.45 9.52 6.17
C LEU A 471 19.43 10.26 5.25
N PRO A 472 19.11 10.47 3.96
CA PRO A 472 20.01 11.18 3.06
C PRO A 472 20.17 12.64 3.52
N GLY A 473 21.40 13.03 3.86
CA GLY A 473 21.83 14.44 3.85
C GLY A 473 21.83 15.22 5.18
N VAL A 474 21.38 14.67 6.31
CA VAL A 474 21.31 15.44 7.58
C VAL A 474 22.51 15.19 8.51
N LEU A 475 23.06 13.98 8.53
CA LEU A 475 24.22 13.59 9.35
C LEU A 475 25.29 12.93 8.47
N THR A 476 26.53 13.39 8.60
CA THR A 476 27.71 12.80 7.94
C THR A 476 28.05 11.44 8.55
N GLU A 477 28.77 10.59 7.80
CA GLU A 477 29.18 9.27 8.30
C GLU A 477 30.04 9.35 9.58
N GLN A 478 30.89 10.37 9.70
CA GLN A 478 31.70 10.61 10.90
C GLN A 478 30.86 10.99 12.13
N GLU A 479 29.79 11.76 11.95
CA GLU A 479 28.87 12.08 13.04
C GLU A 479 28.11 10.83 13.50
N LYS A 480 27.70 9.96 12.57
CA LYS A 480 27.03 8.69 12.91
C LYS A 480 27.94 7.75 13.71
N GLU A 481 29.21 7.66 13.33
CA GLU A 481 30.22 6.88 14.07
C GLU A 481 30.46 7.47 15.47
N ALA A 482 30.65 8.79 15.59
CA ALA A 482 30.83 9.46 16.87
C ALA A 482 29.60 9.31 17.80
N MET A 483 28.39 9.38 17.25
CA MET A 483 27.15 9.16 18.00
C MET A 483 27.04 7.73 18.53
N PHE A 484 27.53 6.75 17.76
CA PHE A 484 27.58 5.36 18.18
C PHE A 484 28.63 5.12 19.27
N GLU A 485 29.80 5.75 19.18
CA GLU A 485 30.87 5.64 20.18
C GLU A 485 30.52 6.35 21.50
N ASN A 486 29.80 7.48 21.43
CA ASN A 486 29.43 8.28 22.61
C ASN A 486 28.05 7.91 23.21
N ASP A 487 27.34 6.93 22.63
CA ASP A 487 25.97 6.50 23.01
C ASP A 487 24.98 7.68 23.08
N GLU A 488 25.12 8.64 22.14
CA GLU A 488 24.27 9.83 22.07
C GLU A 488 22.94 9.56 21.33
N ASP A 489 21.84 10.14 21.83
CA ASP A 489 20.53 9.98 21.20
C ASP A 489 20.47 10.65 19.82
N PRO A 490 20.21 9.89 18.74
CA PRO A 490 20.19 10.43 17.39
C PRO A 490 19.14 11.49 17.14
N LEU A 491 18.01 11.46 17.84
CA LEU A 491 16.99 12.49 17.72
C LEU A 491 17.42 13.80 18.39
N LEU A 492 18.18 13.71 19.48
CA LEU A 492 18.64 14.87 20.24
C LEU A 492 19.74 15.62 19.47
N VAL A 493 20.63 14.90 18.81
CA VAL A 493 21.65 15.46 17.89
C VAL A 493 20.99 16.08 16.65
N LEU A 494 19.98 15.42 16.07
CA LEU A 494 19.20 15.98 14.95
C LEU A 494 18.49 17.28 15.37
N THR A 495 17.93 17.32 16.58
CA THR A 495 17.25 18.50 17.11
C THR A 495 18.22 19.65 17.36
N LYS A 496 19.44 19.38 17.88
CA LYS A 496 20.50 20.39 18.03
C LYS A 496 20.94 20.96 16.67
N LYS A 497 21.13 20.08 15.69
CA LYS A 497 21.54 20.44 14.33
C LYS A 497 20.47 21.24 13.58
N ILE A 498 19.19 20.86 13.71
CA ILE A 498 18.05 21.62 13.16
C ILE A 498 17.94 23.00 13.84
N LYS A 499 18.26 23.11 15.13
CA LYS A 499 18.20 24.37 15.90
C LYS A 499 19.46 25.24 15.74
N GLY A 500 20.47 24.80 14.99
CA GLY A 500 21.68 25.57 14.71
C GLY A 500 22.60 25.82 15.92
N ALA A 501 22.63 24.90 16.88
CA ALA A 501 23.50 24.96 18.06
C ALA A 501 24.71 24.04 17.93
#